data_AF-A0A7C1EES8-F1
#
_entry.id   AF-A0A7C1EES8-F1
#
_cell.length_a   1.000
_cell.length_b   1.000
_cell.length_c   1.000
_cell.angle_alpha   90.00
_cell.angle_beta   90.00
_cell.angle_gamma   90.00
#
_symmetry.space_group_name_H-M   'P 1'
#
loop_
_entity.id
_entity.type
_entity.pdbx_description
1 polymer ?
#
loop_
_entity_poly.entity_id
_entity_poly.type
_entity_poly.pdbx_seq_one_letter_code
_entity_poly.pdbx_strand_id
1 'polypeptide(L)'
;MTKPLSFQDTIMKLHQFWADQGCILWQPHNVQVGAGTGNPATLLAVLGPEPWRVAYVEPSIRPDDGRYGENPNRMQYFYQYQVILKPDPGNPQEIYLASLEALGINLREHDIRFVEDNWESPALGAWGLGWEVWMDGQEITQYTYFQQAGGITLDPVSVELTYGLERIVLALQGKDAVWDIHWTDWATYGDLRLQAEIEHCRYYFEIADVDGLKRTYEVYAREYERALEAGAITPAYDYVLKCSHLFNVLDARGAIGVTERAAYFRRMRDMTRSIALAYAEQRQRLGYPLLDSQSGEEDSTLRLPRKAAGTAPTEPSDLLFEIGTEELPAGDLAYALDQLEDLAPALFDDLRLEHAGIQVMGTPRRLVIYARQVASRQHDRETLVKGPPAQRAFDAQGQPTQAAIGFARSKGVEANELQVREIDGGQYVVALVREAGRPALEVLAEALPVMIASIKFGKSMRWNASGVSFSRPIRWITALLGNQVIPFAYAGISSDGVTRGIRPMGSPDIVLGNVDTYFAEMQAQGVILDAEQRRGRR
;
A
#
# COMPACT_ATOMS: atom_id res chain seq x y z
N MET A 1 14.84 6.41 35.62
CA MET A 1 14.68 6.83 34.21
C MET A 1 15.95 6.42 33.49
N THR A 2 15.83 5.61 32.45
CA THR A 2 16.95 5.27 31.56
C THR A 2 17.42 6.54 30.88
N LYS A 3 18.74 6.74 30.80
CA LYS A 3 19.34 7.87 30.08
C LYS A 3 18.86 7.84 28.62
N PRO A 4 18.37 8.96 28.05
CA PRO A 4 17.94 8.99 26.66
C PRO A 4 19.14 8.71 25.75
N LEU A 5 18.88 8.13 24.57
CA LEU A 5 19.93 7.80 23.62
C LEU A 5 20.59 9.05 23.06
N SER A 6 21.90 9.00 22.88
CA SER A 6 22.61 10.00 22.09
C SER A 6 22.26 9.85 20.60
N PHE A 7 22.59 10.86 19.79
CA PHE A 7 22.39 10.78 18.33
C PHE A 7 23.15 9.59 17.72
N GLN A 8 24.39 9.38 18.16
CA GLN A 8 25.22 8.25 17.73
C GLN A 8 24.63 6.89 18.15
N ASP A 9 24.17 6.77 19.40
CA ASP A 9 23.57 5.52 19.90
C ASP A 9 22.27 5.18 19.17
N THR A 10 21.50 6.20 18.77
CA THR A 10 20.28 6.03 17.97
C THR A 10 20.60 5.42 16.62
N ILE A 11 21.63 5.92 15.92
CA ILE A 11 22.11 5.36 14.66
C ILE A 11 22.57 3.92 14.85
N MET A 12 23.39 3.64 15.86
CA MET A 12 23.90 2.28 16.12
C MET A 12 22.77 1.29 16.42
N LYS A 13 21.75 1.70 17.18
CA LYS A 13 20.57 0.88 17.45
C LYS A 13 19.75 0.58 16.21
N LEU A 14 19.53 1.57 15.33
CA LEU A 14 18.83 1.34 14.06
C LEU A 14 19.63 0.41 13.15
N HIS A 15 20.96 0.55 13.08
CA HIS A 15 21.82 -0.38 12.36
C HIS A 15 21.66 -1.81 12.89
N GLN A 16 21.73 -1.99 14.21
CA GLN A 16 21.56 -3.32 14.80
C GLN A 16 20.16 -3.89 14.50
N PHE A 17 19.11 -3.10 14.75
CA PHE A 17 17.73 -3.53 14.53
C PHE A 17 17.51 -3.98 13.09
N TRP A 18 17.90 -3.16 12.09
CA TRP A 18 17.67 -3.48 10.69
C TRP A 18 18.59 -4.58 10.17
N ALA A 19 19.80 -4.72 10.70
CA ALA A 19 20.65 -5.90 10.43
C ALA A 19 19.97 -7.19 10.93
N ASP A 20 19.35 -7.16 12.12
CA ASP A 20 18.60 -8.29 12.67
C ASP A 20 17.33 -8.60 11.85
N GLN A 21 16.78 -7.63 11.10
CA GLN A 21 15.70 -7.81 10.12
C GLN A 21 16.22 -8.28 8.73
N GLY A 22 17.50 -8.62 8.61
CA GLY A 22 18.11 -9.14 7.37
C GLY A 22 18.50 -8.07 6.36
N CYS A 23 18.56 -6.80 6.74
CA CYS A 23 19.03 -5.74 5.85
C CYS A 23 20.57 -5.75 5.74
N ILE A 24 21.06 -5.52 4.52
CA ILE A 24 22.44 -5.12 4.28
C ILE A 24 22.64 -3.73 4.89
N LEU A 25 23.66 -3.57 5.73
CA LEU A 25 24.06 -2.24 6.22
C LEU A 25 24.90 -1.54 5.17
N TRP A 26 24.28 -0.57 4.49
CA TRP A 26 24.93 0.23 3.46
C TRP A 26 25.57 1.50 4.03
N GLN A 27 26.27 2.24 3.19
CA GLN A 27 27.00 3.44 3.57
C GLN A 27 26.40 4.68 2.89
N PRO A 28 26.55 5.86 3.51
CA PRO A 28 26.27 7.14 2.86
C PRO A 28 26.88 7.21 1.46
N HIS A 29 26.15 7.78 0.50
CA HIS A 29 26.73 8.00 -0.82
C HIS A 29 27.74 9.14 -0.77
N ASN A 30 28.81 9.05 -1.57
CA ASN A 30 29.88 10.05 -1.56
C ASN A 30 29.61 11.22 -2.54
N VAL A 31 28.41 11.29 -3.12
CA VAL A 31 27.91 12.42 -3.91
C VAL A 31 26.75 13.06 -3.17
N GLN A 32 26.66 14.39 -3.18
CA GLN A 32 25.56 15.10 -2.51
C GLN A 32 24.20 14.65 -3.05
N VAL A 33 23.32 14.23 -2.14
CA VAL A 33 21.94 13.85 -2.43
C VAL A 33 20.98 14.62 -1.52
N GLY A 34 19.75 14.86 -1.97
CA GLY A 34 18.71 15.53 -1.17
C GLY A 34 17.88 14.59 -0.29
N ALA A 35 18.04 13.27 -0.50
CA ALA A 35 17.39 12.20 0.25
C ALA A 35 18.10 10.85 0.00
N GLY A 36 17.91 9.90 0.92
CA GLY A 36 18.32 8.49 0.82
C GLY A 36 17.82 7.81 -0.46
N THR A 37 16.67 8.23 -0.98
CA THR A 37 16.13 7.76 -2.26
C THR A 37 17.08 7.98 -3.44
N GLY A 38 17.88 9.06 -3.41
CA GLY A 38 18.85 9.36 -4.46
C GLY A 38 20.09 8.45 -4.44
N ASN A 39 20.36 7.75 -3.35
CA ASN A 39 21.48 6.79 -3.30
C ASN A 39 21.24 5.65 -4.31
N PRO A 40 22.26 5.19 -5.06
CA PRO A 40 22.14 4.03 -5.95
C PRO A 40 21.56 2.77 -5.28
N ALA A 41 21.83 2.58 -3.98
CA ALA A 41 21.30 1.48 -3.18
C ALA A 41 19.80 1.58 -2.90
N THR A 42 19.15 2.69 -3.25
CA THR A 42 17.70 2.80 -3.36
C THR A 42 17.27 2.87 -4.82
N LEU A 43 17.51 3.99 -5.52
CA LEU A 43 16.86 4.25 -6.83
C LEU A 43 17.15 3.16 -7.87
N LEU A 44 18.38 2.66 -7.94
CA LEU A 44 18.74 1.63 -8.92
C LEU A 44 18.39 0.24 -8.40
N ALA A 45 18.62 -0.05 -7.12
CA ALA A 45 18.39 -1.37 -6.55
C ALA A 45 16.91 -1.78 -6.49
N VAL A 46 15.98 -0.82 -6.46
CA VAL A 46 14.54 -1.12 -6.53
C VAL A 46 14.10 -1.58 -7.94
N LEU A 47 14.93 -1.39 -8.97
CA LEU A 47 14.61 -1.80 -10.34
C LEU A 47 14.78 -3.32 -10.55
N GLY A 48 13.92 -3.90 -11.38
CA GLY A 48 13.98 -5.33 -11.73
C GLY A 48 13.46 -6.26 -10.62
N PRO A 49 13.53 -7.58 -10.83
CA PRO A 49 12.89 -8.58 -9.96
C PRO A 49 13.72 -8.96 -8.73
N GLU A 50 14.99 -8.56 -8.67
CA GLU A 50 15.91 -8.97 -7.61
C GLU A 50 15.44 -8.47 -6.22
N PRO A 51 15.39 -9.35 -5.20
CA PRO A 51 15.08 -8.94 -3.84
C PRO A 51 16.20 -8.04 -3.30
N TRP A 52 15.82 -7.08 -2.46
CA TRP A 52 16.74 -6.10 -1.91
C TRP A 52 16.25 -5.59 -0.56
N ARG A 53 17.04 -5.85 0.48
CA ARG A 53 16.83 -5.34 1.84
C ARG A 53 18.06 -4.59 2.27
N VAL A 54 17.94 -3.29 2.49
CA VAL A 54 19.08 -2.44 2.82
C VAL A 54 18.68 -1.39 3.85
N ALA A 55 19.62 -1.04 4.73
CA ALA A 55 19.45 0.02 5.72
C ALA A 55 20.75 0.84 5.86
N TYR A 56 20.64 2.17 5.93
CA TYR A 56 21.80 3.06 6.04
C TYR A 56 21.44 4.47 6.50
N VAL A 57 22.44 5.19 7.01
CA VAL A 57 22.34 6.64 7.19
C VAL A 57 22.60 7.32 5.85
N GLU A 58 21.79 8.31 5.49
CA GLU A 58 22.05 9.21 4.36
C GLU A 58 22.09 10.68 4.81
N PRO A 59 23.27 11.30 4.88
CA PRO A 59 23.37 12.73 5.05
C PRO A 59 22.82 13.44 3.81
N SER A 60 21.72 14.15 4.00
CA SER A 60 20.90 14.74 2.95
C SER A 60 21.05 16.25 2.94
N ILE A 61 21.16 16.83 1.73
CA ILE A 61 21.41 18.26 1.52
C ILE A 61 20.28 18.89 0.71
N ARG A 62 19.60 19.85 1.33
CA ARG A 62 18.51 20.66 0.76
C ARG A 62 18.85 22.14 0.90
N PRO A 63 19.52 22.76 -0.09
CA PRO A 63 19.97 24.15 -0.03
C PRO A 63 18.88 25.17 0.36
N ASP A 64 17.65 24.97 -0.12
CA ASP A 64 16.48 25.81 0.14
C ASP A 64 15.94 25.72 1.58
N ASP A 65 16.29 24.65 2.30
CA ASP A 65 15.95 24.44 3.70
C ASP A 65 16.88 25.19 4.66
N GLY A 66 17.94 25.83 4.19
CA GLY A 66 18.89 26.56 5.03
C GLY A 66 18.27 27.69 5.84
N ARG A 67 18.58 27.79 7.14
CA ARG A 67 18.02 28.84 8.04
C ARG A 67 19.04 29.52 8.95
N TYR A 68 20.31 29.54 8.55
CA TYR A 68 21.42 30.20 9.28
C TYR A 68 21.54 29.78 10.75
N GLY A 69 21.07 28.58 11.11
CA GLY A 69 21.06 28.11 12.51
C GLY A 69 19.98 28.73 13.40
N GLU A 70 19.12 29.61 12.86
CA GLU A 70 18.11 30.32 13.65
C GLU A 70 16.82 29.51 13.83
N ASN A 71 16.58 28.53 12.96
CA ASN A 71 15.40 27.67 13.05
C ASN A 71 15.68 26.44 13.92
N PRO A 72 14.78 26.05 14.83
CA PRO A 72 14.98 24.91 15.72
C PRO A 72 14.83 23.55 15.04
N ASN A 73 14.22 23.46 13.85
CA ASN A 73 13.80 22.20 13.22
C ASN A 73 14.12 22.09 11.72
N ARG A 74 14.68 23.13 11.10
CA ARG A 74 14.96 23.18 9.66
C ARG A 74 16.38 23.67 9.41
N MET A 75 17.08 22.94 8.55
CA MET A 75 18.51 23.10 8.24
C MET A 75 18.79 22.56 6.84
N GLN A 76 19.82 23.07 6.16
CA GLN A 76 20.13 22.59 4.80
C GLN A 76 20.79 21.21 4.78
N TYR A 77 21.37 20.75 5.89
CA TYR A 77 22.00 19.43 5.99
C TYR A 77 21.47 18.69 7.21
N PHE A 78 20.98 17.48 7.00
CA PHE A 78 20.42 16.63 8.05
C PHE A 78 20.65 15.15 7.73
N TYR A 79 20.43 14.26 8.70
CA TYR A 79 20.65 12.83 8.54
C TYR A 79 19.33 12.08 8.43
N GLN A 80 19.13 11.44 7.28
CA GLN A 80 18.10 10.43 7.16
C GLN A 80 18.64 9.08 7.62
N TYR A 81 17.78 8.26 8.20
CA TYR A 81 17.99 6.81 8.19
C TYR A 81 17.07 6.24 7.12
N GLN A 82 17.63 5.49 6.20
CA GLN A 82 16.95 4.99 5.00
C GLN A 82 16.86 3.48 5.08
N VAL A 83 15.69 2.94 4.77
CA VAL A 83 15.44 1.50 4.67
C VAL A 83 14.66 1.21 3.40
N ILE A 84 15.09 0.20 2.65
CA ILE A 84 14.32 -0.40 1.55
C ILE A 84 14.07 -1.86 1.87
N LEU A 85 12.80 -2.27 1.74
CA LEU A 85 12.36 -3.65 1.83
C LEU A 85 11.70 -4.04 0.50
N LYS A 86 12.36 -4.93 -0.25
CA LYS A 86 11.89 -5.42 -1.53
C LYS A 86 12.03 -6.95 -1.57
N PRO A 87 10.93 -7.70 -1.74
CA PRO A 87 9.53 -7.23 -1.77
C PRO A 87 9.04 -6.73 -0.41
N ASP A 88 7.81 -6.22 -0.36
CA ASP A 88 7.05 -6.00 0.88
C ASP A 88 7.07 -7.25 1.78
N PRO A 89 7.49 -7.15 3.06
CA PRO A 89 7.55 -8.28 4.00
C PRO A 89 6.18 -8.74 4.52
N GLY A 90 5.08 -8.04 4.22
CA GLY A 90 3.73 -8.41 4.64
C GLY A 90 3.23 -7.73 5.93
N ASN A 91 4.14 -7.24 6.77
CA ASN A 91 3.86 -6.48 8.00
C ASN A 91 4.84 -5.29 8.23
N PRO A 92 5.20 -4.52 7.19
CA PRO A 92 6.29 -3.54 7.30
C PRO A 92 5.98 -2.38 8.26
N GLN A 93 4.72 -2.02 8.48
CA GLN A 93 4.34 -1.03 9.50
C GLN A 93 4.59 -1.54 10.92
N GLU A 94 4.33 -2.82 11.20
CA GLU A 94 4.64 -3.44 12.49
C GLU A 94 6.15 -3.49 12.74
N ILE A 95 6.95 -3.84 11.72
CA ILE A 95 8.43 -3.82 11.82
C ILE A 95 8.94 -2.39 12.07
N TYR A 96 8.38 -1.39 11.37
CA TYR A 96 8.70 0.02 11.60
C TYR A 96 8.42 0.44 13.06
N LEU A 97 7.23 0.12 13.59
CA LEU A 97 6.87 0.46 14.96
C LEU A 97 7.78 -0.22 15.99
N ALA A 98 8.14 -1.48 15.77
CA ALA A 98 9.10 -2.19 16.61
C ALA A 98 10.49 -1.53 16.59
N SER A 99 10.88 -0.90 15.48
CA SER A 99 12.13 -0.13 15.42
C SER A 99 12.10 1.11 16.32
N LEU A 100 10.94 1.77 16.44
CA LEU A 100 10.75 2.91 17.36
C LEU A 100 10.80 2.42 18.82
N GLU A 101 10.17 1.29 19.13
CA GLU A 101 10.25 0.66 20.45
C GLU A 101 11.70 0.29 20.83
N ALA A 102 12.50 -0.19 19.87
CA ALA A 102 13.92 -0.47 20.09
C ALA A 102 14.74 0.79 20.45
N LEU A 103 14.31 1.97 19.98
CA LEU A 103 14.86 3.27 20.38
C LEU A 103 14.39 3.71 21.77
N GLY A 104 13.41 3.03 22.36
CA GLY A 104 12.85 3.34 23.67
C GLY A 104 11.56 4.17 23.61
N ILE A 105 10.95 4.33 22.42
CA ILE A 105 9.67 5.02 22.26
C ILE A 105 8.55 4.07 22.69
N ASN A 106 7.79 4.44 23.72
CA ASN A 106 6.61 3.67 24.12
C ASN A 106 5.39 4.11 23.31
N LEU A 107 4.92 3.25 22.40
CA LEU A 107 3.79 3.53 21.49
C LEU A 107 2.46 3.82 22.21
N ARG A 108 2.38 3.56 23.53
CA ARG A 108 1.21 3.86 24.36
C ARG A 108 1.26 5.23 25.03
N GLU A 109 2.44 5.84 25.10
CA GLU A 109 2.65 7.17 25.70
C GLU A 109 2.77 8.26 24.63
N HIS A 110 3.08 7.89 23.39
CA HIS A 110 3.20 8.79 22.25
C HIS A 110 2.06 8.61 21.25
N ASP A 111 1.56 9.72 20.71
CA ASP A 111 0.51 9.72 19.69
C ASP A 111 1.14 9.56 18.30
N ILE A 112 1.22 8.29 17.85
CA ILE A 112 1.76 7.95 16.53
C ILE A 112 0.65 7.82 15.51
N ARG A 113 0.71 8.64 14.45
CA ARG A 113 -0.30 8.71 13.39
C ARG A 113 0.32 8.50 12.03
N PHE A 114 -0.33 7.67 11.21
CA PHE A 114 -0.03 7.52 9.79
C PHE A 114 -0.97 8.43 9.01
N VAL A 115 -0.47 9.59 8.61
CA VAL A 115 -1.22 10.60 7.86
C VAL A 115 -0.96 10.37 6.38
N GLU A 116 -2.01 10.32 5.57
CA GLU A 116 -1.84 10.13 4.12
C GLU A 116 -0.92 11.21 3.55
N ASP A 117 0.13 10.76 2.88
CA ASP A 117 0.92 11.56 1.97
C ASP A 117 1.44 10.70 0.82
N ASN A 118 1.25 11.19 -0.40
CA ASN A 118 1.68 10.48 -1.60
C ASN A 118 2.96 11.14 -2.10
N TRP A 119 4.04 10.36 -2.13
CA TRP A 119 5.36 10.87 -2.45
C TRP A 119 5.64 10.80 -3.95
N GLU A 120 6.19 11.88 -4.50
CA GLU A 120 6.69 11.94 -5.88
C GLU A 120 8.01 12.72 -5.92
N SER A 121 8.98 12.19 -6.65
CA SER A 121 10.18 12.90 -7.07
C SER A 121 10.21 13.02 -8.59
N PRO A 122 9.80 14.18 -9.15
CA PRO A 122 9.75 14.39 -10.59
C PRO A 122 11.13 14.24 -11.26
N ALA A 123 12.20 14.69 -10.58
CA ALA A 123 13.56 14.62 -11.10
C ALA A 123 14.07 13.17 -11.23
N LEU A 124 13.66 12.29 -10.30
CA LEU A 124 14.06 10.88 -10.30
C LEU A 124 13.07 9.99 -11.06
N GLY A 125 11.93 10.53 -11.50
CA GLY A 125 10.84 9.76 -12.09
C GLY A 125 10.33 8.66 -11.16
N ALA A 126 10.33 8.93 -9.85
CA ALA A 126 9.93 7.98 -8.83
C ALA A 126 8.69 8.48 -8.10
N TRP A 127 7.76 7.59 -7.81
CA TRP A 127 6.57 7.91 -7.01
C TRP A 127 6.00 6.67 -6.32
N GLY A 128 5.25 6.91 -5.25
CA GLY A 128 4.58 5.89 -4.49
C GLY A 128 3.44 6.45 -3.65
N LEU A 129 2.68 5.54 -3.05
CA LEU A 129 1.64 5.88 -2.07
C LEU A 129 2.18 5.54 -0.68
N GLY A 130 1.75 6.28 0.33
CA GLY A 130 2.10 5.93 1.70
C GLY A 130 1.60 6.94 2.71
N TRP A 131 2.47 7.26 3.67
CA TRP A 131 2.15 8.09 4.82
C TRP A 131 3.35 8.92 5.27
N GLU A 132 3.05 10.11 5.76
CA GLU A 132 3.88 10.74 6.77
C GLU A 132 3.54 10.13 8.14
N VAL A 133 4.55 9.74 8.89
CA VAL A 133 4.38 9.26 10.26
C VAL A 133 4.67 10.39 11.23
N TRP A 134 3.64 10.78 11.97
CA TRP A 134 3.68 11.84 12.96
C TRP A 134 3.75 11.24 14.37
N MET A 135 4.60 11.80 15.22
CA MET A 135 4.71 11.49 16.65
C MET A 135 4.56 12.79 17.43
N ASP A 136 3.55 12.88 18.29
CA ASP A 136 3.25 14.04 19.15
C ASP A 136 3.20 15.38 18.39
N GLY A 137 2.68 15.36 17.16
CA GLY A 137 2.55 16.57 16.34
C GLY A 137 3.81 16.95 15.54
N GLN A 138 4.83 16.08 15.47
CA GLN A 138 5.97 16.23 14.58
C GLN A 138 6.08 15.04 13.63
N GLU A 139 6.21 15.31 12.33
CA GLU A 139 6.53 14.29 11.32
C GLU A 139 7.95 13.74 11.57
N ILE A 140 8.08 12.44 11.80
CA ILE A 140 9.37 11.78 12.10
C ILE A 140 9.85 10.83 11.00
N THR A 141 8.96 10.37 10.12
CA THR A 141 9.30 9.40 9.08
C THR A 141 8.42 9.56 7.85
N GLN A 142 8.99 9.46 6.66
CA GLN A 142 8.24 9.21 5.42
C GLN A 142 8.16 7.70 5.17
N TYR A 143 6.97 7.21 4.86
CA TYR A 143 6.69 5.82 4.51
C TYR A 143 6.14 5.76 3.09
N THR A 144 6.75 5.00 2.19
CA THR A 144 6.34 4.98 0.77
C THR A 144 6.40 3.58 0.16
N TYR A 145 5.32 3.15 -0.50
CA TYR A 145 5.36 2.00 -1.41
C TYR A 145 5.63 2.47 -2.84
N PHE A 146 6.87 2.28 -3.31
CA PHE A 146 7.23 2.69 -4.66
C PHE A 146 6.46 1.91 -5.72
N GLN A 147 5.70 2.64 -6.53
CA GLN A 147 5.03 2.08 -7.70
C GLN A 147 5.90 2.24 -8.96
N GLN A 148 6.70 3.31 -9.01
CA GLN A 148 7.67 3.55 -10.09
C GLN A 148 8.97 4.14 -9.55
N ALA A 149 10.08 3.84 -10.23
CA ALA A 149 11.36 4.53 -10.07
C ALA A 149 12.03 4.68 -11.45
N GLY A 150 12.68 5.81 -11.72
CA GLY A 150 13.29 6.08 -13.04
C GLY A 150 12.29 6.01 -14.20
N GLY A 151 10.99 6.21 -13.94
CA GLY A 151 9.91 6.03 -14.91
C GLY A 151 9.66 4.58 -15.35
N ILE A 152 10.14 3.60 -14.57
CA ILE A 152 9.88 2.16 -14.72
C ILE A 152 8.92 1.74 -13.62
N THR A 153 7.87 1.00 -13.99
CA THR A 153 6.96 0.37 -13.03
C THR A 153 7.66 -0.77 -12.30
N LEU A 154 7.60 -0.74 -10.98
CA LEU A 154 8.27 -1.73 -10.13
C LEU A 154 7.46 -3.02 -10.02
N ASP A 155 8.17 -4.14 -10.12
CA ASP A 155 7.67 -5.49 -9.92
C ASP A 155 8.83 -6.40 -9.46
N PRO A 156 8.92 -6.74 -8.15
CA PRO A 156 7.98 -6.41 -7.09
C PRO A 156 8.07 -4.95 -6.62
N VAL A 157 7.02 -4.48 -5.95
CA VAL A 157 6.98 -3.18 -5.26
C VAL A 157 7.95 -3.17 -4.07
N SER A 158 8.55 -2.00 -3.81
CA SER A 158 9.47 -1.79 -2.69
C SER A 158 8.83 -0.90 -1.63
N VAL A 159 9.07 -1.20 -0.37
CA VAL A 159 8.74 -0.33 0.76
C VAL A 159 9.95 0.51 1.11
N GLU A 160 9.77 1.81 1.16
CA GLU A 160 10.74 2.80 1.62
C GLU A 160 10.32 3.34 2.99
N LEU A 161 11.25 3.32 3.95
CA LEU A 161 11.13 3.99 5.25
C LEU A 161 12.27 5.00 5.38
N THR A 162 11.92 6.26 5.60
CA THR A 162 12.89 7.35 5.66
C THR A 162 12.71 8.14 6.95
N TYR A 163 13.51 7.82 7.95
CA TYR A 163 13.46 8.42 9.28
C TYR A 163 14.20 9.76 9.28
N GLY A 164 13.60 10.79 9.86
CA GLY A 164 14.27 12.04 10.22
C GLY A 164 14.95 11.90 11.57
N LEU A 165 16.24 11.55 11.59
CA LEU A 165 16.95 11.20 12.82
C LEU A 165 16.94 12.33 13.84
N GLU A 166 17.16 13.57 13.42
CA GLU A 166 17.18 14.72 14.33
C GLU A 166 15.84 14.90 15.02
N ARG A 167 14.71 14.75 14.31
CA ARG A 167 13.37 14.90 14.89
C ARG A 167 13.07 13.81 15.92
N ILE A 168 13.44 12.56 15.61
CA ILE A 168 13.30 11.43 16.54
C ILE A 168 14.13 11.68 17.81
N VAL A 169 15.40 12.04 17.65
CA VAL A 169 16.32 12.23 18.78
C VAL A 169 15.94 13.48 19.60
N LEU A 170 15.47 14.55 18.94
CA LEU A 170 14.95 15.75 19.59
C LEU A 170 13.86 15.39 20.60
N ALA A 171 12.88 14.59 20.17
CA ALA A 171 11.80 14.11 21.02
C ALA A 171 12.32 13.18 22.14
N LEU A 172 13.18 12.21 21.81
CA LEU A 172 13.75 11.27 22.79
C LEU A 172 14.56 11.95 23.90
N GLN A 173 15.27 13.04 23.57
CA GLN A 173 16.09 13.78 24.52
C GLN A 173 15.33 14.93 25.20
N GLY A 174 14.08 15.20 24.80
CA GLY A 174 13.26 16.29 25.34
C GLY A 174 13.90 17.67 25.12
N LYS A 175 14.40 17.92 23.90
CA LYS A 175 15.06 19.18 23.50
C LYS A 175 14.13 20.03 22.64
N ASP A 176 14.31 21.36 22.68
CA ASP A 176 13.47 22.30 21.92
C ASP A 176 14.06 22.65 20.54
N ALA A 177 15.37 22.47 20.35
CA ALA A 177 16.06 22.73 19.09
C ALA A 177 17.07 21.64 18.74
N VAL A 178 17.22 21.36 17.44
CA VAL A 178 18.17 20.34 16.95
C VAL A 178 19.61 20.59 17.38
N TRP A 179 19.98 21.86 17.56
CA TRP A 179 21.33 22.27 17.98
C TRP A 179 21.69 21.78 19.39
N ASP A 180 20.68 21.59 20.26
CA ASP A 180 20.86 21.14 21.64
C ASP A 180 20.85 19.61 21.80
N ILE A 181 20.69 18.87 20.69
CA ILE A 181 20.77 17.41 20.70
C ILE A 181 22.18 16.99 21.11
N HIS A 182 22.28 16.07 22.06
CA HIS A 182 23.54 15.45 22.44
C HIS A 182 23.92 14.44 21.36
N TRP A 183 25.00 14.71 20.64
CA TRP A 183 25.57 13.77 19.68
C TRP A 183 26.23 12.60 20.41
N THR A 184 27.01 12.95 21.44
CA THR A 184 27.58 12.06 22.46
C THR A 184 27.44 12.73 23.83
N ASP A 185 28.06 12.18 24.87
CA ASP A 185 28.08 12.77 26.21
C ASP A 185 28.85 14.10 26.32
N TRP A 186 29.75 14.39 25.38
CA TRP A 186 30.63 15.58 25.45
C TRP A 186 30.39 16.59 24.34
N ALA A 187 29.62 16.25 23.30
CA ALA A 187 29.37 17.11 22.15
C ALA A 187 27.88 17.19 21.82
N THR A 188 27.42 18.40 21.51
CA THR A 188 26.09 18.64 20.96
C THR A 188 26.13 18.66 19.43
N TYR A 189 24.96 18.58 18.79
CA TYR A 189 24.81 18.77 17.37
C TYR A 189 25.25 20.18 16.95
N GLY A 190 24.95 21.18 17.77
CA GLY A 190 25.37 22.57 17.59
C GLY A 190 26.89 22.72 17.53
N ASP A 191 27.61 22.09 18.46
CA ASP A 191 29.09 22.12 18.50
C ASP A 191 29.73 21.61 17.20
N LEU A 192 29.06 20.66 16.52
CA LEU A 192 29.58 19.99 15.34
C LEU A 192 29.08 20.59 14.02
N ARG A 193 27.87 21.15 13.98
CA ARG A 193 27.15 21.46 12.73
C ARG A 193 26.65 22.89 12.59
N LEU A 194 26.47 23.65 13.68
CA LEU A 194 25.84 24.97 13.61
C LEU A 194 26.63 25.94 12.72
N GLN A 195 27.95 25.98 12.87
CA GLN A 195 28.79 26.85 12.05
C GLN A 195 28.73 26.49 10.55
N ALA A 196 28.72 25.19 10.24
CA ALA A 196 28.59 24.72 8.87
C ALA A 196 27.23 25.09 8.26
N GLU A 197 26.15 25.02 9.04
CA GLU A 197 24.82 25.47 8.59
C GLU A 197 24.84 26.95 8.19
N ILE A 198 25.42 27.81 9.03
CA ILE A 198 25.53 29.26 8.76
C ILE A 198 26.33 29.52 7.47
N GLU A 199 27.47 28.85 7.31
CA GLU A 199 28.34 29.00 6.15
C GLU A 199 27.68 28.52 4.85
N HIS A 200 27.01 27.36 4.90
CA HIS A 200 26.29 26.83 3.75
C HIS A 200 25.10 27.70 3.35
N CYS A 201 24.34 28.24 4.31
CA CYS A 201 23.26 29.20 4.03
C CYS A 201 23.79 30.43 3.30
N ARG A 202 24.86 31.03 3.84
CA ARG A 202 25.52 32.18 3.21
C ARG A 202 25.99 31.83 1.79
N TYR A 203 26.55 30.64 1.58
CA TYR A 203 26.93 30.19 0.25
C TYR A 203 25.74 30.07 -0.70
N TYR A 204 24.71 29.31 -0.31
CA TYR A 204 23.55 29.00 -1.14
C TYR A 204 22.65 30.19 -1.44
N PHE A 205 22.61 31.22 -0.58
CA PHE A 205 21.72 32.36 -0.79
C PHE A 205 22.45 33.59 -1.33
N GLU A 206 23.75 33.75 -1.04
CA GLU A 206 24.47 35.00 -1.32
C GLU A 206 25.68 34.79 -2.24
N ILE A 207 26.55 33.82 -1.94
CA ILE A 207 27.91 33.78 -2.54
C ILE A 207 27.97 32.98 -3.83
N ALA A 208 27.19 31.90 -3.97
CA ALA A 208 27.37 30.96 -5.08
C ALA A 208 27.32 31.64 -6.47
N ASP A 209 28.34 31.38 -7.29
CA ASP A 209 28.48 31.92 -8.65
C ASP A 209 27.49 31.24 -9.61
N VAL A 210 26.37 31.93 -9.87
CA VAL A 210 25.30 31.43 -10.72
C VAL A 210 25.80 31.04 -12.11
N ASP A 211 26.60 31.88 -12.76
CA ASP A 211 27.06 31.63 -14.13
C ASP A 211 28.06 30.47 -14.17
N GLY A 212 28.94 30.40 -13.17
CA GLY A 212 29.87 29.29 -12.98
C GLY A 212 29.16 27.96 -12.76
N LEU A 213 28.12 27.94 -11.92
CA LEU A 213 27.35 26.72 -11.63
C LEU A 213 26.52 26.29 -12.85
N LYS A 214 25.91 27.21 -13.61
CA LYS A 214 25.23 26.87 -14.88
C LYS A 214 26.20 26.24 -15.89
N ARG A 215 27.41 26.80 -16.06
CA ARG A 215 28.44 26.19 -16.92
C ARG A 215 28.86 24.80 -16.43
N THR A 216 29.03 24.64 -15.12
CA THR A 216 29.41 23.35 -14.51
C THR A 216 28.32 22.30 -14.68
N TYR A 217 27.04 22.68 -14.56
CA TYR A 217 25.91 21.80 -14.84
C TYR A 217 26.01 21.23 -16.26
N GLU A 218 26.29 22.07 -17.26
CA GLU A 218 26.45 21.60 -18.64
C GLU A 218 27.67 20.69 -18.83
N VAL A 219 28.75 20.91 -18.08
CA VAL A 219 29.90 19.98 -18.08
C VAL A 219 29.49 18.63 -17.53
N TYR A 220 28.82 18.57 -16.39
CA TYR A 220 28.34 17.33 -15.78
C TYR A 220 27.33 16.59 -16.63
N ALA A 221 26.40 17.30 -17.27
CA ALA A 221 25.46 16.68 -18.19
C ALA A 221 26.14 16.03 -19.40
N ARG A 222 27.21 16.64 -19.94
CA ARG A 222 28.01 16.02 -21.01
C ARG A 222 28.85 14.83 -20.52
N GLU A 223 29.32 14.85 -19.28
CA GLU A 223 30.02 13.68 -18.70
C GLU A 223 29.06 12.51 -18.44
N TYR A 224 27.83 12.81 -18.02
CA TYR A 224 26.75 11.81 -17.96
C TYR A 224 26.57 11.12 -19.32
N GLU A 225 26.44 11.90 -20.41
CA GLU A 225 26.27 11.36 -21.77
C GLU A 225 27.45 10.45 -22.15
N ARG A 226 28.69 10.95 -21.98
CA ARG A 226 29.92 10.16 -22.26
C ARG A 226 29.97 8.86 -21.48
N ALA A 227 29.68 8.91 -20.18
CA ALA A 227 29.74 7.73 -19.32
C ALA A 227 28.66 6.71 -19.71
N LEU A 228 27.45 7.18 -20.03
CA LEU A 228 26.35 6.30 -20.46
C LEU A 228 26.64 5.65 -21.82
N GLU A 229 27.14 6.41 -22.80
CA GLU A 229 27.55 5.89 -24.12
C GLU A 229 28.64 4.82 -23.99
N ALA A 230 29.55 4.96 -23.02
CA ALA A 230 30.58 3.98 -22.71
C ALA A 230 30.08 2.77 -21.90
N GLY A 231 28.80 2.72 -21.52
CA GLY A 231 28.21 1.67 -20.69
C GLY A 231 28.58 1.74 -19.20
N ALA A 232 29.17 2.86 -18.75
CA ALA A 232 29.53 3.11 -17.35
C ALA A 232 28.34 3.68 -16.57
N ILE A 233 27.34 2.84 -16.31
CA ILE A 233 26.02 3.23 -15.77
C ILE A 233 26.11 3.91 -14.40
N THR A 234 26.80 3.31 -13.42
CA THR A 234 26.91 3.90 -12.07
C THR A 234 27.64 5.25 -12.09
N PRO A 235 28.79 5.41 -12.77
CA PRO A 235 29.40 6.73 -12.95
C PRO A 235 28.49 7.75 -13.65
N ALA A 236 27.73 7.34 -14.66
CA ALA A 236 26.77 8.22 -15.32
C ALA A 236 25.68 8.69 -14.35
N TYR A 237 25.18 7.81 -13.47
CA TYR A 237 24.23 8.17 -12.43
C TYR A 237 24.79 9.19 -11.42
N ASP A 238 26.06 9.07 -11.03
CA ASP A 238 26.69 10.07 -10.15
C ASP A 238 26.66 11.48 -10.76
N TYR A 239 26.78 11.61 -12.09
CA TYR A 239 26.65 12.90 -12.77
C TYR A 239 25.21 13.42 -12.77
N VAL A 240 24.19 12.55 -12.78
CA VAL A 240 22.80 12.96 -12.57
C VAL A 240 22.62 13.57 -11.18
N LEU A 241 23.17 12.93 -10.14
CA LEU A 241 23.10 13.44 -8.76
C LEU A 241 23.84 14.78 -8.61
N LYS A 242 25.02 14.91 -9.24
CA LYS A 242 25.75 16.19 -9.26
C LYS A 242 24.95 17.30 -9.96
N CYS A 243 24.32 16.99 -11.10
CA CYS A 243 23.42 17.93 -11.77
C CYS A 243 22.24 18.33 -10.86
N SER A 244 21.64 17.37 -10.15
CA SER A 244 20.55 17.63 -9.21
C SER A 244 20.96 18.56 -8.08
N HIS A 245 22.12 18.32 -7.46
CA HIS A 245 22.60 19.21 -6.40
C HIS A 245 22.91 20.62 -6.92
N LEU A 246 23.57 20.75 -8.08
CA LEU A 246 23.82 22.06 -8.70
C LEU A 246 22.52 22.81 -9.00
N PHE A 247 21.50 22.11 -9.51
CA PHE A 247 20.18 22.67 -9.72
C PHE A 247 19.58 23.19 -8.41
N ASN A 248 19.63 22.42 -7.32
CA ASN A 248 19.10 22.85 -6.03
C ASN A 248 19.82 24.10 -5.49
N VAL A 249 21.13 24.22 -5.68
CA VAL A 249 21.88 25.43 -5.32
C VAL A 249 21.46 26.63 -6.17
N LEU A 250 21.31 26.45 -7.49
CA LEU A 250 20.84 27.49 -8.39
C LEU A 250 19.42 27.96 -8.06
N ASP A 251 18.54 27.03 -7.67
CA ASP A 251 17.16 27.31 -7.28
C ASP A 251 17.13 28.08 -5.95
N ALA A 252 17.91 27.67 -4.95
CA ALA A 252 18.07 28.38 -3.68
C ALA A 252 18.66 29.79 -3.85
N ARG A 253 19.55 30.00 -4.84
CA ARG A 253 20.04 31.33 -5.22
C ARG A 253 18.97 32.23 -5.84
N GLY A 254 17.78 31.72 -6.16
CA GLY A 254 16.72 32.44 -6.87
C GLY A 254 17.05 32.70 -8.33
N ALA A 255 17.98 31.94 -8.91
CA ALA A 255 18.50 32.17 -10.26
C ALA A 255 17.75 31.42 -11.38
N ILE A 256 16.73 30.64 -11.01
CA ILE A 256 15.96 29.77 -11.91
C ILE A 256 14.50 30.25 -11.95
N GLY A 257 14.04 30.65 -13.13
CA GLY A 257 12.62 30.99 -13.33
C GLY A 257 11.72 29.75 -13.45
N VAL A 258 10.40 29.91 -13.34
CA VAL A 258 9.43 28.78 -13.38
C VAL A 258 9.58 27.92 -14.64
N THR A 259 9.70 28.54 -15.81
CA THR A 259 9.87 27.82 -17.09
C THR A 259 11.20 27.08 -17.16
N GLU A 260 12.26 27.70 -16.65
CA GLU A 260 13.61 27.12 -16.61
C GLU A 260 13.65 25.93 -15.64
N ARG A 261 12.99 26.05 -14.48
CA ARG A 261 12.83 24.97 -13.49
C ARG A 261 12.21 23.72 -14.10
N ALA A 262 11.12 23.88 -14.86
CA ALA A 262 10.47 22.76 -15.55
C ALA A 262 11.39 22.09 -16.59
N ALA A 263 12.26 22.86 -17.26
CA ALA A 263 13.24 22.32 -18.20
C ALA A 263 14.33 21.51 -17.49
N TYR A 264 14.86 21.99 -16.36
CA TYR A 264 15.82 21.24 -15.53
C TYR A 264 15.23 19.92 -15.04
N PHE A 265 14.01 19.93 -14.48
CA PHE A 265 13.35 18.70 -14.04
C PHE A 265 13.13 17.71 -15.17
N ARG A 266 12.68 18.18 -16.34
CA ARG A 266 12.54 17.31 -17.51
C ARG A 266 13.86 16.67 -17.89
N ARG A 267 14.94 17.45 -17.98
CA ARG A 267 16.27 16.96 -18.33
C ARG A 267 16.78 15.92 -17.33
N MET A 268 16.71 16.20 -16.03
CA MET A 268 17.12 15.25 -14.99
C MET A 268 16.28 13.96 -15.02
N ARG A 269 14.98 14.08 -15.26
CA ARG A 269 14.08 12.93 -15.37
C ARG A 269 14.43 12.06 -16.58
N ASP A 270 14.71 12.67 -17.73
CA ASP A 270 15.09 11.95 -18.95
C ASP A 270 16.46 11.27 -18.79
N MET A 271 17.41 11.96 -18.13
CA MET A 271 18.71 11.41 -17.78
C MET A 271 18.58 10.18 -16.87
N THR A 272 17.80 10.32 -15.78
CA THR A 272 17.52 9.25 -14.81
C THR A 272 16.82 8.07 -15.46
N ARG A 273 15.83 8.31 -16.33
CA ARG A 273 15.12 7.25 -17.06
C ARG A 273 16.08 6.43 -17.92
N SER A 274 17.00 7.08 -18.60
CA SER A 274 17.98 6.38 -19.44
C SER A 274 18.94 5.53 -18.61
N ILE A 275 19.34 6.00 -17.42
CA ILE A 275 20.11 5.20 -16.44
C ILE A 275 19.30 4.00 -15.97
N ALA A 276 18.04 4.21 -15.58
CA ALA A 276 17.20 3.15 -15.06
C ALA A 276 16.99 2.04 -16.09
N LEU A 277 16.77 2.39 -17.36
CA LEU A 277 16.66 1.43 -18.46
C LEU A 277 17.97 0.68 -18.68
N ALA A 278 19.10 1.38 -18.77
CA ALA A 278 20.41 0.76 -18.96
C ALA A 278 20.81 -0.15 -17.78
N TYR A 279 20.48 0.26 -16.55
CA TYR A 279 20.70 -0.54 -15.34
C TYR A 279 19.85 -1.80 -15.37
N ALA A 280 18.55 -1.69 -15.62
CA ALA A 280 17.65 -2.84 -15.69
C ALA A 280 18.09 -3.85 -16.77
N GLU A 281 18.49 -3.37 -17.95
CA GLU A 281 19.05 -4.21 -19.02
C GLU A 281 20.38 -4.86 -18.60
N GLN A 282 21.26 -4.12 -17.91
CA GLN A 282 22.49 -4.69 -17.37
C GLN A 282 22.20 -5.81 -16.37
N ARG A 283 21.26 -5.62 -15.43
CA ARG A 283 20.86 -6.66 -14.47
C ARG A 283 20.30 -7.89 -15.16
N GLN A 284 19.46 -7.69 -16.19
CA GLN A 284 18.93 -8.78 -17.00
C GLN A 284 20.04 -9.56 -17.73
N ARG A 285 21.01 -8.87 -18.35
CA ARG A 285 22.16 -9.52 -19.01
C ARG A 285 23.04 -10.30 -18.05
N LEU A 286 23.15 -9.85 -16.80
CA LEU A 286 23.85 -10.56 -15.73
C LEU A 286 23.04 -11.74 -15.16
N GLY A 287 21.82 -11.96 -15.64
CA GLY A 287 20.96 -13.05 -15.20
C GLY A 287 20.38 -12.87 -13.80
N TYR A 288 20.25 -11.63 -13.31
CA TYR A 288 19.71 -11.30 -11.98
C TYR A 288 20.36 -12.09 -10.82
N PRO A 289 21.66 -11.87 -10.56
CA PRO A 289 22.45 -12.72 -9.66
C PRO A 289 21.97 -12.78 -8.20
N LEU A 290 21.10 -11.86 -7.76
CA LEU A 290 20.55 -11.85 -6.40
C LEU A 290 19.27 -12.69 -6.25
N LEU A 291 18.63 -13.14 -7.34
CA LEU A 291 17.39 -13.95 -7.26
C LEU A 291 17.61 -15.26 -6.50
N ASP A 292 18.72 -15.95 -6.75
CA ASP A 292 19.03 -17.25 -6.12
C ASP A 292 19.59 -17.11 -4.69
N SER A 293 19.95 -15.89 -4.26
CA SER A 293 20.64 -15.65 -2.99
C SER A 293 19.70 -15.50 -1.78
N GLN A 294 18.39 -15.33 -2.01
CA GLN A 294 17.37 -15.22 -0.96
C GLN A 294 16.21 -16.20 -1.11
N SER A 295 16.34 -17.24 -1.93
CA SER A 295 15.33 -18.30 -2.12
C SER A 295 15.17 -19.23 -0.90
N GLY A 296 15.49 -18.76 0.31
CA GLY A 296 15.42 -19.50 1.58
C GLY A 296 14.24 -19.12 2.48
N GLU A 297 13.50 -18.05 2.16
CA GLU A 297 12.22 -17.75 2.81
C GLU A 297 11.13 -17.92 1.76
N GLU A 298 10.58 -19.13 1.69
CA GLU A 298 9.33 -19.36 0.98
C GLU A 298 8.32 -18.29 1.42
N ASP A 299 7.80 -17.56 0.43
CA ASP A 299 6.65 -16.67 0.55
C ASP A 299 5.44 -17.51 1.02
N SER A 300 5.37 -17.79 2.32
CA SER A 300 4.34 -18.63 2.94
C SER A 300 3.01 -17.89 3.08
N THR A 301 2.85 -16.74 2.42
CA THR A 301 1.63 -15.94 2.49
C THR A 301 0.52 -16.50 1.60
N LEU A 302 0.85 -17.34 0.62
CA LEU A 302 -0.11 -18.15 -0.12
C LEU A 302 -0.59 -19.35 0.72
N ARG A 303 -1.27 -19.07 1.84
CA ARG A 303 -2.09 -20.08 2.49
C ARG A 303 -3.24 -20.41 1.56
N LEU A 304 -3.26 -21.62 1.00
CA LEU A 304 -4.46 -22.15 0.36
C LEU A 304 -5.63 -22.01 1.35
N PRO A 305 -6.81 -21.57 0.89
CA PRO A 305 -7.96 -21.44 1.77
C PRO A 305 -8.19 -22.77 2.47
N ARG A 306 -8.18 -22.73 3.81
CA ARG A 306 -8.41 -23.93 4.60
C ARG A 306 -9.84 -24.39 4.29
N LYS A 307 -9.99 -25.62 3.79
CA LYS A 307 -11.31 -26.21 3.51
C LYS A 307 -12.17 -26.06 4.77
N ALA A 308 -13.37 -25.49 4.64
CA ALA A 308 -14.26 -25.18 5.76
C ALA A 308 -14.32 -26.38 6.73
N ALA A 309 -13.86 -26.15 7.97
CA ALA A 309 -13.86 -27.16 9.02
C ALA A 309 -15.18 -27.09 9.77
N GLY A 310 -16.28 -27.46 9.10
CA GLY A 310 -17.59 -27.59 9.74
C GLY A 310 -18.72 -27.75 8.74
N THR A 311 -19.89 -28.15 9.26
CA THR A 311 -21.11 -28.29 8.49
C THR A 311 -21.70 -26.91 8.22
N ALA A 312 -22.01 -26.61 6.96
CA ALA A 312 -22.67 -25.36 6.58
C ALA A 312 -23.94 -25.15 7.44
N PRO A 313 -24.24 -23.90 7.85
CA PRO A 313 -25.45 -23.62 8.63
C PRO A 313 -26.69 -24.10 7.88
N THR A 314 -27.62 -24.73 8.58
CA THR A 314 -28.91 -25.15 8.02
C THR A 314 -30.02 -24.13 8.28
N GLU A 315 -29.84 -23.30 9.31
CA GLU A 315 -30.75 -22.23 9.72
C GLU A 315 -30.15 -20.85 9.38
N PRO A 316 -30.98 -19.80 9.26
CA PRO A 316 -30.50 -18.42 9.11
C PRO A 316 -29.47 -18.04 10.19
N SER A 317 -28.39 -17.40 9.77
CA SER A 317 -27.25 -17.06 10.65
C SER A 317 -26.70 -15.69 10.30
N ASP A 318 -26.06 -15.02 11.26
CA ASP A 318 -25.47 -13.71 11.00
C ASP A 318 -24.17 -13.85 10.19
N LEU A 319 -23.92 -12.91 9.28
CA LEU A 319 -22.69 -12.79 8.50
C LEU A 319 -21.81 -11.68 9.08
N LEU A 320 -20.53 -11.97 9.25
CA LEU A 320 -19.48 -10.97 9.44
C LEU A 320 -18.48 -11.07 8.28
N PHE A 321 -18.24 -9.95 7.61
CA PHE A 321 -17.21 -9.83 6.60
C PHE A 321 -16.35 -8.59 6.85
N GLU A 322 -15.04 -8.78 7.05
CA GLU A 322 -14.06 -7.73 7.33
C GLU A 322 -12.94 -7.76 6.29
N ILE A 323 -12.66 -6.61 5.68
CA ILE A 323 -11.46 -6.38 4.87
C ILE A 323 -10.49 -5.57 5.72
N GLY A 324 -9.43 -6.22 6.17
CA GLY A 324 -8.38 -5.62 6.98
C GLY A 324 -7.26 -5.03 6.15
N THR A 325 -6.90 -3.77 6.41
CA THR A 325 -5.93 -3.01 5.61
C THR A 325 -4.87 -2.33 6.49
N GLU A 326 -3.79 -1.86 5.88
CA GLU A 326 -3.03 -0.73 6.44
C GLU A 326 -3.89 0.55 6.46
N GLU A 327 -3.43 1.64 7.09
CA GLU A 327 -4.23 2.86 7.29
C GLU A 327 -4.73 3.46 5.98
N LEU A 328 -6.01 3.24 5.70
CA LEU A 328 -6.73 3.95 4.66
C LEU A 328 -6.75 5.45 4.97
N PRO A 329 -6.52 6.28 3.95
CA PRO A 329 -6.85 7.69 4.02
C PRO A 329 -8.30 7.92 4.48
N ALA A 330 -8.54 9.03 5.16
CA ALA A 330 -9.88 9.36 5.66
C ALA A 330 -10.91 9.47 4.52
N GLY A 331 -10.51 10.03 3.37
CA GLY A 331 -11.34 10.14 2.18
C GLY A 331 -11.64 8.77 1.54
N ASP A 332 -10.62 7.93 1.40
CA ASP A 332 -10.77 6.57 0.84
C ASP A 332 -11.62 5.67 1.73
N LEU A 333 -11.49 5.79 3.06
CA LEU A 333 -12.36 5.09 4.01
C LEU A 333 -13.82 5.49 3.80
N ALA A 334 -14.12 6.80 3.76
CA ALA A 334 -15.49 7.26 3.56
C ALA A 334 -16.06 6.77 2.21
N TYR A 335 -15.27 6.90 1.14
CA TYR A 335 -15.68 6.45 -0.19
C TYR A 335 -15.89 4.93 -0.29
N ALA A 336 -15.08 4.13 0.41
CA ALA A 336 -15.28 2.69 0.48
C ALA A 336 -16.55 2.31 1.25
N LEU A 337 -16.81 2.98 2.39
CA LEU A 337 -18.03 2.73 3.16
C LEU A 337 -19.29 3.08 2.36
N ASP A 338 -19.31 4.23 1.69
CA ASP A 338 -20.43 4.64 0.83
C ASP A 338 -20.69 3.63 -0.30
N GLN A 339 -19.63 3.14 -0.97
CA GLN A 339 -19.78 2.10 -1.99
C GLN A 339 -20.31 0.78 -1.42
N LEU A 340 -19.86 0.39 -0.22
CA LEU A 340 -20.27 -0.86 0.41
C LEU A 340 -21.73 -0.83 0.87
N GLU A 341 -22.28 0.34 1.21
CA GLU A 341 -23.71 0.52 1.50
C GLU A 341 -24.60 0.20 0.28
N ASP A 342 -24.10 0.39 -0.94
CA ASP A 342 -24.79 0.00 -2.18
C ASP A 342 -24.47 -1.44 -2.60
N LEU A 343 -23.19 -1.83 -2.53
CA LEU A 343 -22.71 -3.13 -3.01
C LEU A 343 -23.21 -4.29 -2.16
N ALA A 344 -23.27 -4.13 -0.83
CA ALA A 344 -23.65 -5.23 0.05
C ALA A 344 -25.11 -5.65 -0.16
N PRO A 345 -26.13 -4.75 -0.13
CA PRO A 345 -27.51 -5.13 -0.43
C PRO A 345 -27.67 -5.76 -1.81
N ALA A 346 -27.06 -5.15 -2.84
CA ALA A 346 -27.11 -5.68 -4.20
C ALA A 346 -26.53 -7.10 -4.31
N LEU A 347 -25.45 -7.39 -3.58
CA LEU A 347 -24.88 -8.73 -3.52
C LEU A 347 -25.86 -9.75 -2.94
N PHE A 348 -26.55 -9.44 -1.84
CA PHE A 348 -27.53 -10.38 -1.26
C PHE A 348 -28.76 -10.58 -2.17
N ASP A 349 -29.23 -9.50 -2.81
CA ASP A 349 -30.34 -9.56 -3.78
C ASP A 349 -29.98 -10.43 -4.99
N ASP A 350 -28.82 -10.22 -5.60
CA ASP A 350 -28.32 -11.01 -6.73
C ASP A 350 -28.14 -12.49 -6.35
N LEU A 351 -27.66 -12.72 -5.13
CA LEU A 351 -27.53 -14.07 -4.57
C LEU A 351 -28.86 -14.66 -4.12
N ARG A 352 -29.97 -13.91 -4.10
CA ARG A 352 -31.28 -14.38 -3.61
C ARG A 352 -31.22 -14.92 -2.17
N LEU A 353 -30.40 -14.29 -1.32
CA LEU A 353 -30.25 -14.64 0.09
C LEU A 353 -31.03 -13.64 0.93
N GLU A 354 -32.09 -14.09 1.59
CA GLU A 354 -32.82 -13.25 2.56
C GLU A 354 -31.94 -12.90 3.76
N HIS A 355 -32.19 -11.72 4.34
CA HIS A 355 -31.51 -11.23 5.53
C HIS A 355 -32.42 -10.24 6.30
N ALA A 356 -32.18 -10.06 7.59
CA ALA A 356 -32.90 -9.15 8.49
C ALA A 356 -32.25 -7.75 8.60
N GLY A 357 -31.54 -7.34 7.55
CA GLY A 357 -30.82 -6.06 7.45
C GLY A 357 -29.30 -6.20 7.42
N ILE A 358 -28.65 -5.17 6.87
CA ILE A 358 -27.20 -5.06 6.66
C ILE A 358 -26.72 -3.79 7.33
N GLN A 359 -25.51 -3.83 7.88
CA GLN A 359 -24.80 -2.68 8.44
C GLN A 359 -23.40 -2.64 7.88
N VAL A 360 -22.98 -1.47 7.38
CA VAL A 360 -21.62 -1.21 6.96
C VAL A 360 -20.95 -0.32 7.99
N MET A 361 -19.75 -0.71 8.42
CA MET A 361 -18.97 0.00 9.43
C MET A 361 -17.50 -0.02 9.04
N GLY A 362 -16.67 0.83 9.63
CA GLY A 362 -15.24 0.73 9.36
C GLY A 362 -14.37 1.76 10.06
N THR A 363 -13.11 1.40 10.21
CA THR A 363 -12.04 2.27 10.72
C THR A 363 -10.94 2.38 9.65
N PRO A 364 -9.93 3.24 9.81
CA PRO A 364 -8.84 3.32 8.82
C PRO A 364 -8.17 1.98 8.50
N ARG A 365 -8.22 0.99 9.40
CA ARG A 365 -7.62 -0.34 9.17
C ARG A 365 -8.62 -1.44 8.80
N ARG A 366 -9.92 -1.15 8.72
CA ARG A 366 -10.93 -2.19 8.47
C ARG A 366 -12.21 -1.66 7.86
N LEU A 367 -12.72 -2.37 6.86
CA LEU A 367 -14.06 -2.22 6.32
C LEU A 367 -14.88 -3.44 6.74
N VAL A 368 -16.08 -3.24 7.28
CA VAL A 368 -16.88 -4.28 7.92
C VAL A 368 -18.28 -4.28 7.35
N ILE A 369 -18.76 -5.44 6.91
CA ILE A 369 -20.15 -5.71 6.60
C ILE A 369 -20.68 -6.71 7.63
N TYR A 370 -21.79 -6.36 8.25
CA TYR A 370 -22.52 -7.21 9.17
C TYR A 370 -23.96 -7.37 8.67
N ALA A 371 -24.37 -8.60 8.36
CA ALA A 371 -25.74 -8.88 7.92
C ALA A 371 -26.41 -9.87 8.87
N ARG A 372 -27.65 -9.57 9.30
CA ARG A 372 -28.36 -10.39 10.28
C ARG A 372 -29.21 -11.45 9.60
N GLN A 373 -29.31 -12.62 10.22
CA GLN A 373 -30.23 -13.70 9.82
C GLN A 373 -30.16 -14.01 8.31
N VAL A 374 -28.95 -14.12 7.77
CA VAL A 374 -28.73 -14.49 6.37
C VAL A 374 -29.20 -15.92 6.18
N ALA A 375 -30.08 -16.13 5.20
CA ALA A 375 -30.61 -17.44 4.86
C ALA A 375 -29.48 -18.45 4.60
N SER A 376 -29.66 -19.70 5.03
CA SER A 376 -28.68 -20.78 4.85
C SER A 376 -28.52 -21.21 3.38
N ARG A 377 -29.46 -20.85 2.51
CA ARG A 377 -29.49 -21.24 1.10
C ARG A 377 -30.21 -20.17 0.28
N GLN A 378 -29.82 -20.01 -0.99
CA GLN A 378 -30.53 -19.15 -1.93
C GLN A 378 -31.97 -19.64 -2.12
N HIS A 379 -32.88 -18.72 -2.41
CA HIS A 379 -34.19 -19.10 -2.92
C HIS A 379 -34.10 -19.72 -4.30
N ASP A 380 -34.94 -20.73 -4.52
CA ASP A 380 -35.13 -21.33 -5.83
C ASP A 380 -35.75 -20.29 -6.76
N ARG A 381 -35.25 -20.21 -8.00
CA ARG A 381 -35.73 -19.25 -9.00
C ARG A 381 -36.45 -19.99 -10.12
N GLU A 382 -37.68 -19.60 -10.38
CA GLU A 382 -38.41 -20.04 -11.57
C GLU A 382 -38.38 -18.94 -12.64
N THR A 383 -37.86 -19.24 -13.83
CA THR A 383 -37.83 -18.28 -14.95
C THR A 383 -38.58 -18.87 -16.15
N LEU A 384 -39.50 -18.08 -16.71
CA LEU A 384 -40.17 -18.42 -17.96
C LEU A 384 -39.29 -18.00 -19.15
N VAL A 385 -38.78 -18.97 -19.89
CA VAL A 385 -37.95 -18.72 -21.07
C VAL A 385 -38.80 -18.86 -22.32
N LYS A 386 -38.88 -17.78 -23.12
CA LYS A 386 -39.60 -17.75 -24.41
C LYS A 386 -38.88 -18.62 -25.44
N GLY A 387 -39.64 -19.53 -26.05
CA GLY A 387 -39.21 -20.45 -27.09
C GLY A 387 -39.84 -20.13 -28.44
N PRO A 388 -39.91 -21.10 -29.37
CA PRO A 388 -40.48 -20.90 -30.70
C PRO A 388 -42.00 -20.60 -30.64
N PRO A 389 -42.58 -19.99 -31.69
CA PRO A 389 -44.03 -19.80 -31.81
C PRO A 389 -44.78 -21.12 -31.66
N ALA A 390 -45.92 -21.11 -30.96
CA ALA A 390 -46.69 -22.32 -30.65
C ALA A 390 -47.05 -23.14 -31.91
N GLN A 391 -47.38 -22.46 -33.00
CA GLN A 391 -47.69 -23.08 -34.30
C GLN A 391 -46.52 -23.84 -34.94
N ARG A 392 -45.28 -23.55 -34.54
CA ARG A 392 -44.07 -24.26 -35.01
C ARG A 392 -43.57 -25.29 -33.99
N ALA A 393 -44.06 -25.21 -32.76
CA ALA A 393 -43.64 -26.05 -31.65
C ALA A 393 -44.45 -27.35 -31.55
N PHE A 394 -45.69 -27.37 -32.05
CA PHE A 394 -46.55 -28.55 -32.09
C PHE A 394 -46.98 -28.85 -33.52
N ASP A 395 -47.07 -30.13 -33.88
CA ASP A 395 -47.56 -30.57 -35.19
C ASP A 395 -49.10 -30.61 -35.25
N ALA A 396 -49.64 -31.03 -36.40
CA ALA A 396 -51.09 -31.10 -36.62
C ALA A 396 -51.81 -32.13 -35.72
N GLN A 397 -51.07 -33.01 -35.05
CA GLN A 397 -51.56 -34.02 -34.11
C GLN A 397 -51.34 -33.58 -32.64
N GLY A 398 -50.82 -32.38 -32.42
CA GLY A 398 -50.55 -31.83 -31.09
C GLY A 398 -49.28 -32.39 -30.44
N GLN A 399 -48.42 -33.08 -31.19
CA GLN A 399 -47.15 -33.62 -30.67
C GLN A 399 -46.01 -32.59 -30.79
N PRO A 400 -45.05 -32.55 -29.85
CA PRO A 400 -43.92 -31.64 -29.91
C PRO A 400 -43.06 -31.87 -31.17
N THR A 401 -42.78 -30.81 -31.92
CA THR A 401 -41.87 -30.89 -33.07
C THR A 401 -40.41 -31.00 -32.62
N GLN A 402 -39.50 -31.35 -33.54
CA GLN A 402 -38.06 -31.33 -33.26
C GLN A 402 -37.56 -29.98 -32.73
N ALA A 403 -38.20 -28.87 -33.13
CA ALA A 403 -37.86 -27.55 -32.63
C ALA A 403 -38.26 -27.37 -31.14
N ALA A 404 -39.42 -27.88 -30.74
CA ALA A 404 -39.86 -27.87 -29.34
C ALA A 404 -39.02 -28.80 -28.47
N ILE A 405 -38.70 -30.00 -28.96
CA ILE A 405 -37.85 -30.97 -28.26
C ILE A 405 -36.43 -30.42 -28.07
N GLY A 406 -35.84 -29.85 -29.13
CA GLY A 406 -34.53 -29.21 -29.07
C GLY A 406 -34.50 -28.03 -28.11
N PHE A 407 -35.54 -27.20 -28.11
CA PHE A 407 -35.69 -26.09 -27.18
C PHE A 407 -35.81 -26.58 -25.72
N ALA A 408 -36.71 -27.53 -25.43
CA ALA A 408 -36.89 -28.11 -24.10
C ALA A 408 -35.58 -28.68 -23.55
N ARG A 409 -34.89 -29.49 -24.35
CA ARG A 409 -33.58 -30.06 -24.00
C ARG A 409 -32.53 -28.99 -23.73
N SER A 410 -32.51 -27.90 -24.52
CA SER A 410 -31.57 -26.78 -24.29
C SER A 410 -31.82 -26.02 -22.99
N LYS A 411 -32.99 -26.20 -22.37
CA LYS A 411 -33.40 -25.58 -21.11
C LYS A 411 -33.53 -26.58 -19.95
N GLY A 412 -33.15 -27.84 -20.18
CA GLY A 412 -33.13 -28.89 -19.15
C GLY A 412 -34.52 -29.34 -18.68
N VAL A 413 -35.56 -29.13 -19.50
CA VAL A 413 -36.94 -29.54 -19.21
C VAL A 413 -37.43 -30.55 -20.25
N GLU A 414 -38.45 -31.33 -19.91
CA GLU A 414 -39.04 -32.29 -20.85
C GLU A 414 -40.00 -31.59 -21.84
N ALA A 415 -40.12 -32.12 -23.07
CA ALA A 415 -40.92 -31.46 -24.11
C ALA A 415 -42.42 -31.37 -23.78
N ASN A 416 -42.91 -32.24 -22.88
CA ASN A 416 -44.28 -32.24 -22.38
C ASN A 416 -44.52 -31.24 -21.22
N GLU A 417 -43.46 -30.66 -20.64
CA GLU A 417 -43.54 -29.63 -19.58
C GLU A 417 -43.63 -28.21 -20.16
N LEU A 418 -43.47 -28.09 -21.47
CA LEU A 418 -43.59 -26.84 -22.22
C LEU A 418 -45.02 -26.29 -22.16
N GLN A 419 -45.15 -25.01 -21.81
CA GLN A 419 -46.44 -24.31 -21.74
C GLN A 419 -46.59 -23.38 -22.94
N VAL A 420 -47.82 -23.12 -23.40
CA VAL A 420 -48.08 -22.06 -24.39
C VAL A 420 -48.54 -20.81 -23.65
N ARG A 421 -47.91 -19.67 -23.91
CA ARG A 421 -48.32 -18.37 -23.38
C ARG A 421 -48.34 -17.29 -24.46
N GLU A 422 -49.20 -16.31 -24.27
CA GLU A 422 -49.25 -15.13 -25.11
C GLU A 422 -48.18 -14.13 -24.63
N ILE A 423 -47.25 -13.78 -25.53
CA ILE A 423 -46.13 -12.88 -25.26
C ILE A 423 -45.97 -11.96 -26.48
N ASP A 424 -45.94 -10.64 -26.28
CA ASP A 424 -45.79 -9.63 -27.34
C ASP A 424 -46.81 -9.77 -28.48
N GLY A 425 -48.06 -10.14 -28.17
CA GLY A 425 -49.14 -10.28 -29.16
C GLY A 425 -49.09 -11.53 -30.04
N GLY A 426 -48.30 -12.55 -29.64
CA GLY A 426 -48.27 -13.86 -30.29
C GLY A 426 -48.21 -15.02 -29.29
N GLN A 427 -48.61 -16.23 -29.72
CA GLN A 427 -48.51 -17.43 -28.89
C GLN A 427 -47.14 -18.09 -29.05
N TYR A 428 -46.43 -18.22 -27.94
CA TYR A 428 -45.10 -18.83 -27.88
C TYR A 428 -45.11 -19.99 -26.89
N VAL A 429 -44.30 -21.00 -27.17
CA VAL A 429 -43.96 -21.98 -26.16
C VAL A 429 -42.99 -21.37 -25.16
N VAL A 430 -43.20 -21.64 -23.88
CA VAL A 430 -42.32 -21.23 -22.78
C VAL A 430 -41.89 -22.45 -21.99
N ALA A 431 -40.61 -22.45 -21.59
CA ALA A 431 -40.06 -23.40 -20.64
C ALA A 431 -40.03 -22.75 -19.26
N LEU A 432 -40.57 -23.43 -18.24
CA LEU A 432 -40.38 -23.05 -16.84
C LEU A 432 -39.07 -23.64 -16.35
N VAL A 433 -38.00 -22.83 -16.35
CA VAL A 433 -36.69 -23.28 -15.89
C VAL A 433 -36.60 -23.04 -14.39
N ARG A 434 -36.41 -24.12 -13.62
CA ARG A 434 -36.17 -24.09 -12.18
C ARG A 434 -34.68 -24.12 -11.90
N GLU A 435 -34.19 -23.08 -11.26
CA GLU A 435 -32.83 -23.00 -10.75
C GLU A 435 -32.86 -23.28 -9.24
N ALA A 436 -32.38 -24.45 -8.84
CA ALA A 436 -32.28 -24.80 -7.43
C ALA A 436 -31.26 -23.90 -6.73
N GLY A 437 -31.65 -23.33 -5.60
CA GLY A 437 -30.77 -22.48 -4.80
C GLY A 437 -29.57 -23.25 -4.24
N ARG A 438 -28.43 -22.59 -4.16
CA ARG A 438 -27.19 -23.16 -3.63
C ARG A 438 -26.97 -22.78 -2.16
N PRO A 439 -26.17 -23.54 -1.38
CA PRO A 439 -25.81 -23.18 -0.01
C PRO A 439 -25.20 -21.78 0.06
N ALA A 440 -25.62 -20.98 1.06
CA ALA A 440 -25.17 -19.60 1.21
C ALA A 440 -23.64 -19.51 1.30
N LEU A 441 -23.02 -20.43 2.04
CA LEU A 441 -21.57 -20.49 2.22
C LEU A 441 -20.82 -20.62 0.89
N GLU A 442 -21.34 -21.39 -0.07
CA GLU A 442 -20.71 -21.56 -1.39
C GLU A 442 -20.82 -20.29 -2.23
N VAL A 443 -22.03 -19.71 -2.31
CA VAL A 443 -22.25 -18.54 -3.17
C VAL A 443 -21.63 -17.28 -2.62
N LEU A 444 -21.53 -17.14 -1.30
CA LEU A 444 -20.79 -16.06 -0.64
C LEU A 444 -19.28 -16.21 -0.86
N ALA A 445 -18.73 -17.43 -0.80
CA ALA A 445 -17.32 -17.67 -1.09
C ALA A 445 -16.93 -17.27 -2.52
N GLU A 446 -17.87 -17.39 -3.47
CA GLU A 446 -17.68 -16.93 -4.85
C GLU A 446 -17.89 -15.42 -5.02
N ALA A 447 -18.87 -14.83 -4.33
CA ALA A 447 -19.28 -13.44 -4.54
C ALA A 447 -18.43 -12.42 -3.78
N LEU A 448 -17.98 -12.72 -2.55
CA LEU A 448 -17.24 -11.78 -1.72
C LEU A 448 -15.92 -11.31 -2.38
N PRO A 449 -15.07 -12.18 -2.98
CA PRO A 449 -13.89 -11.74 -3.72
C PRO A 449 -14.21 -10.76 -4.86
N VAL A 450 -15.33 -10.99 -5.56
CA VAL A 450 -15.79 -10.13 -6.67
C VAL A 450 -16.18 -8.75 -6.14
N MET A 451 -16.86 -8.70 -5.00
CA MET A 451 -17.22 -7.44 -4.34
C MET A 451 -15.98 -6.65 -3.90
N ILE A 452 -14.95 -7.30 -3.34
CA ILE A 452 -13.69 -6.62 -2.99
C ILE A 452 -13.08 -5.98 -4.26
N ALA A 453 -13.05 -6.72 -5.37
CA ALA A 453 -12.53 -6.23 -6.65
C ALA A 453 -13.37 -5.09 -7.28
N SER A 454 -14.65 -4.97 -6.92
CA SER A 454 -15.50 -3.89 -7.44
C SER A 454 -15.30 -2.56 -6.72
N ILE A 455 -14.77 -2.54 -5.50
CA ILE A 455 -14.49 -1.29 -4.77
C ILE A 455 -13.48 -0.46 -5.57
N LYS A 456 -13.84 0.80 -5.87
CA LYS A 456 -12.99 1.74 -6.60
C LYS A 456 -12.36 2.75 -5.66
N PHE A 457 -11.22 3.28 -6.07
CA PHE A 457 -10.50 4.36 -5.39
C PHE A 457 -9.91 5.31 -6.43
N GLY A 458 -9.68 6.57 -6.04
CA GLY A 458 -9.07 7.58 -6.93
C GLY A 458 -7.60 7.30 -7.20
N LYS A 459 -6.86 6.86 -6.18
CA LYS A 459 -5.49 6.33 -6.31
C LYS A 459 -5.43 4.94 -5.72
N SER A 460 -4.61 4.08 -6.31
CA SER A 460 -4.40 2.71 -5.84
C SER A 460 -2.96 2.29 -6.06
N MET A 461 -2.55 1.27 -5.33
CA MET A 461 -1.21 0.71 -5.36
C MET A 461 -1.25 -0.81 -5.39
N ARG A 462 -0.19 -1.39 -5.95
CA ARG A 462 0.16 -2.80 -5.77
C ARG A 462 1.14 -2.90 -4.61
N TRP A 463 1.18 -4.06 -3.95
CA TRP A 463 2.09 -4.30 -2.82
C TRP A 463 2.70 -5.69 -2.81
N ASN A 464 2.05 -6.68 -3.43
CA ASN A 464 2.55 -8.05 -3.46
C ASN A 464 2.45 -8.67 -4.88
N ALA A 465 2.90 -9.91 -5.00
CA ALA A 465 2.94 -10.66 -6.26
C ALA A 465 1.56 -10.97 -6.88
N SER A 466 0.45 -10.73 -6.16
CA SER A 466 -0.89 -10.94 -6.72
C SER A 466 -1.22 -9.98 -7.87
N GLY A 467 -0.52 -8.84 -7.95
CA GLY A 467 -0.77 -7.80 -8.94
C GLY A 467 -2.08 -7.02 -8.74
N VAL A 468 -2.85 -7.34 -7.69
CA VAL A 468 -4.07 -6.61 -7.32
C VAL A 468 -3.72 -5.20 -6.88
N SER A 469 -4.59 -4.26 -7.24
CA SER A 469 -4.52 -2.87 -6.80
C SER A 469 -5.62 -2.57 -5.79
N PHE A 470 -5.29 -1.81 -4.74
CA PHE A 470 -6.22 -1.31 -3.73
C PHE A 470 -5.73 0.04 -3.19
N SER A 471 -6.53 0.77 -2.41
CA SER A 471 -6.08 2.04 -1.82
C SER A 471 -4.82 1.87 -0.97
N ARG A 472 -4.79 0.85 -0.10
CA ARG A 472 -3.65 0.44 0.73
C ARG A 472 -3.60 -1.09 0.84
N PRO A 473 -2.46 -1.69 1.22
CA PRO A 473 -2.34 -3.15 1.31
C PRO A 473 -3.44 -3.78 2.15
N ILE A 474 -4.12 -4.78 1.61
CA ILE A 474 -4.96 -5.69 2.39
C ILE A 474 -4.01 -6.60 3.18
N ARG A 475 -4.30 -6.83 4.46
CA ARG A 475 -3.43 -7.58 5.40
C ARG A 475 -4.13 -8.77 6.06
N TRP A 476 -5.46 -8.76 6.15
CA TRP A 476 -6.25 -9.91 6.57
C TRP A 476 -7.67 -9.82 6.01
N ILE A 477 -8.36 -10.95 5.97
CA ILE A 477 -9.76 -11.04 5.59
C ILE A 477 -10.46 -11.92 6.62
N THR A 478 -11.43 -11.36 7.35
CA THR A 478 -12.29 -12.13 8.26
C THR A 478 -13.61 -12.40 7.55
N ALA A 479 -14.04 -13.66 7.43
CA ALA A 479 -15.33 -13.97 6.81
C ALA A 479 -16.03 -15.14 7.51
N LEU A 480 -17.12 -14.85 8.23
CA LEU A 480 -17.88 -15.80 9.04
C LEU A 480 -19.36 -15.77 8.70
N LEU A 481 -19.99 -16.95 8.56
CA LEU A 481 -21.44 -17.14 8.60
C LEU A 481 -21.79 -17.96 9.85
N GLY A 482 -22.34 -17.31 10.88
CA GLY A 482 -22.51 -17.86 12.21
C GLY A 482 -21.16 -18.15 12.87
N ASN A 483 -20.81 -19.44 12.95
CA ASN A 483 -19.51 -19.91 13.45
C ASN A 483 -18.66 -20.57 12.35
N GLN A 484 -19.09 -20.51 11.10
CA GLN A 484 -18.41 -21.14 9.97
C GLN A 484 -17.62 -20.11 9.18
N VAL A 485 -16.34 -20.40 8.92
CA VAL A 485 -15.54 -19.59 8.00
C VAL A 485 -16.06 -19.77 6.57
N ILE A 486 -16.20 -18.66 5.84
CA ILE A 486 -16.50 -18.66 4.40
C ILE A 486 -15.16 -18.69 3.67
N PRO A 487 -14.76 -19.84 3.07
CA PRO A 487 -13.39 -20.03 2.59
C PRO A 487 -13.20 -19.48 1.19
N PHE A 488 -12.44 -18.40 1.06
CA PHE A 488 -11.99 -17.87 -0.23
C PHE A 488 -10.62 -17.22 -0.08
N ALA A 489 -10.03 -16.79 -1.20
CA ALA A 489 -8.82 -15.99 -1.19
C ALA A 489 -8.95 -14.81 -2.14
N TYR A 490 -8.33 -13.69 -1.79
CA TYR A 490 -8.25 -12.49 -2.62
C TYR A 490 -6.92 -11.78 -2.39
N ALA A 491 -6.29 -11.26 -3.45
CA ALA A 491 -4.99 -10.57 -3.39
C ALA A 491 -3.87 -11.35 -2.66
N GLY A 492 -3.89 -12.69 -2.74
CA GLY A 492 -2.93 -13.57 -2.05
C GLY A 492 -3.25 -13.83 -0.58
N ILE A 493 -4.41 -13.38 -0.07
CA ILE A 493 -4.81 -13.51 1.34
C ILE A 493 -6.03 -14.41 1.41
N SER A 494 -5.96 -15.44 2.24
CA SER A 494 -7.11 -16.31 2.54
C SER A 494 -7.99 -15.71 3.62
N SER A 495 -9.30 -15.89 3.49
CA SER A 495 -10.24 -15.58 4.56
C SER A 495 -10.15 -16.59 5.70
N ASP A 496 -10.29 -16.10 6.93
CA ASP A 496 -10.40 -16.93 8.12
C ASP A 496 -11.31 -16.29 9.18
N GLY A 497 -11.25 -16.82 10.41
CA GLY A 497 -11.97 -16.30 11.57
C GLY A 497 -11.06 -15.47 12.49
N VAL A 498 -10.04 -14.81 11.95
CA VAL A 498 -9.06 -14.04 12.74
C VAL A 498 -9.13 -12.57 12.34
N THR A 499 -9.42 -11.71 13.32
CA THR A 499 -9.29 -10.25 13.18
C THR A 499 -8.05 -9.77 13.93
N ARG A 500 -7.76 -8.46 13.85
CA ARG A 500 -6.58 -7.86 14.50
C ARG A 500 -6.94 -6.71 15.44
N GLY A 501 -6.19 -6.63 16.54
CA GLY A 501 -6.27 -5.54 17.52
C GLY A 501 -5.59 -4.24 17.07
N ILE A 502 -5.43 -3.29 18.01
CA ILE A 502 -4.83 -1.97 17.75
C ILE A 502 -3.29 -2.02 17.76
N ARG A 503 -2.64 -1.13 17.00
CA ARG A 503 -1.17 -1.07 16.88
C ARG A 503 -0.43 -0.79 18.20
N PRO A 504 -0.90 0.10 19.09
CA PRO A 504 -0.22 0.33 20.38
C PRO A 504 -0.14 -0.92 21.28
N MET A 505 -0.90 -1.97 20.96
CA MET A 505 -0.87 -3.27 21.63
C MET A 505 -0.17 -4.35 20.80
N GLY A 506 0.54 -3.97 19.73
CA GLY A 506 1.21 -4.90 18.81
C GLY A 506 0.30 -5.52 17.74
N SER A 507 -0.90 -4.97 17.51
CA SER A 507 -1.90 -5.53 16.58
C SER A 507 -2.14 -7.04 16.75
N PRO A 508 -2.47 -7.52 17.95
CA PRO A 508 -2.56 -8.96 18.22
C PRO A 508 -3.62 -9.63 17.34
N ASP A 509 -3.37 -10.86 16.94
CA ASP A 509 -4.35 -11.73 16.28
C ASP A 509 -5.44 -12.12 17.30
N ILE A 510 -6.70 -11.99 16.91
CA ILE A 510 -7.88 -12.27 17.73
C ILE A 510 -8.71 -13.33 17.00
N VAL A 511 -8.74 -14.55 17.55
CA VAL A 511 -9.52 -15.66 17.00
C VAL A 511 -10.98 -15.53 17.41
N LEU A 512 -11.87 -15.48 16.43
CA LEU A 512 -13.31 -15.34 16.61
C LEU A 512 -13.98 -16.71 16.61
N GLY A 513 -14.78 -16.97 17.64
CA GLY A 513 -15.59 -18.21 17.73
C GLY A 513 -16.92 -18.12 16.98
N ASN A 514 -17.45 -16.91 16.84
CA ASN A 514 -18.68 -16.58 16.11
C ASN A 514 -18.76 -15.06 15.85
N VAL A 515 -19.80 -14.62 15.15
CA VAL A 515 -20.01 -13.20 14.86
C VAL A 515 -20.17 -12.33 16.11
N ASP A 516 -20.86 -12.78 17.16
CA ASP A 516 -21.08 -11.99 18.40
C ASP A 516 -19.76 -11.66 19.12
N THR A 517 -18.80 -12.58 19.10
CA THR A 517 -17.49 -12.35 19.73
C THR A 517 -16.74 -11.17 19.11
N TYR A 518 -16.95 -10.88 17.82
CA TYR A 518 -16.27 -9.78 17.14
C TYR A 518 -16.54 -8.43 17.79
N PHE A 519 -17.80 -8.09 18.03
CA PHE A 519 -18.17 -6.77 18.56
C PHE A 519 -17.68 -6.58 20.00
N ALA A 520 -17.75 -7.63 20.81
CA ALA A 520 -17.21 -7.62 22.17
C ALA A 520 -15.69 -7.37 22.17
N GLU A 521 -14.95 -8.06 21.30
CA GLU A 521 -13.50 -7.89 21.16
C GLU A 521 -13.12 -6.50 20.64
N MET A 522 -13.84 -5.96 19.65
CA MET A 522 -13.62 -4.60 19.16
C MET A 522 -13.82 -3.57 20.27
N GLN A 523 -14.87 -3.71 21.07
CA GLN A 523 -15.11 -2.84 22.22
C GLN A 523 -14.01 -2.96 23.27
N ALA A 524 -13.56 -4.18 23.58
CA ALA A 524 -12.49 -4.42 24.55
C ALA A 524 -11.15 -3.81 24.12
N GLN A 525 -10.88 -3.78 22.81
CA GLN A 525 -9.72 -3.13 22.20
C GLN A 525 -9.89 -1.62 22.02
N GLY A 526 -11.03 -1.03 22.43
CA GLY A 526 -11.32 0.39 22.25
C GLY A 526 -11.58 0.81 20.80
N VAL A 527 -11.84 -0.15 19.90
CA VAL A 527 -12.11 0.09 18.49
C VAL A 527 -13.57 0.50 18.31
N ILE A 528 -13.78 1.72 17.82
CA ILE A 528 -15.11 2.26 17.51
C ILE A 528 -15.36 2.16 16.01
N LEU A 529 -16.12 1.14 15.62
CA LEU A 529 -16.43 0.82 14.22
C LEU A 529 -17.32 1.86 13.54
N ASP A 530 -18.29 2.39 14.28
CA ASP A 530 -19.23 3.41 13.79
C ASP A 530 -18.52 4.77 13.63
N ALA A 531 -18.64 5.36 12.44
CA ALA A 531 -17.98 6.61 12.11
C ALA A 531 -18.56 7.83 12.85
N GLU A 532 -19.88 7.86 13.07
CA GLU A 532 -20.56 8.95 13.79
C GLU A 532 -20.21 8.93 15.28
N GLN A 533 -20.25 7.74 15.90
CA GLN A 533 -19.83 7.56 17.29
C GLN A 533 -18.37 7.95 17.51
N ARG A 534 -17.50 7.67 16.53
CA ARG A 534 -16.08 8.06 16.60
C ARG A 534 -15.88 9.56 16.50
N ARG A 535 -16.65 10.27 15.65
CA ARG A 535 -16.61 11.74 15.55
C ARG A 535 -17.06 12.41 16.85
N GLY A 536 -18.06 11.86 17.54
CA GLY A 536 -18.58 12.40 18.80
C GLY A 536 -17.66 12.25 20.02
N ARG A 537 -16.56 11.49 19.92
CA ARG A 537 -15.56 11.29 21.00
C ARG A 537 -14.23 12.02 20.78
N ARG A 538 -14.06 12.71 19.65
CA ARG A 538 -12.82 13.45 19.33
C ARG A 538 -12.77 14.82 19.99
#